data_AF-A0A023JDC5-F1
#
_entry.id   AF-A0A023JDC5-F1
#
_cell.length_a   1.000
_cell.length_b   1.000
_cell.length_c   1.000
_cell.angle_alpha   90.00
_cell.angle_beta   90.00
_cell.angle_gamma   90.00
#
_symmetry.space_group_name_H-M   'P 1'
#
loop_
_entity.id
_entity.type
_entity.pdbx_description
1 polymer ?
#
loop_
_entity_poly.entity_id
_entity_poly.type
_entity_poly.pdbx_seq_one_letter_code
_entity_poly.pdbx_strand_id
1 'polypeptide(L)'
;KEAPMLLNACCSASSMWTANAATVSPSADTRDGKLHFTPANLVDKLHRSIEPLTTGRILTATFSDPHYFHHHSHLPEHNSFGDEGAANQTRLCNEYGHAGVELFVYGQEATNPNAPKPQKYPARQTLEASMAVARLHQLEEDNCVFIQQNPDVIDQGVFHNDVIAVGNQNVLFYHEQAFLNTQHKIDEIKRKLDTELYFIEVPTAKVAINDAVKSYLFNTQIITLPSGEMAIIA
;
A
#
# COMPACT_ATOMS: atom_id res chain seq x y z
N LYS A 1 -0.77 15.28 33.58
CA LYS A 1 -0.12 16.57 33.89
C LYS A 1 1.36 16.57 33.50
N GLU A 2 2.09 15.48 33.73
CA GLU A 2 3.53 15.40 33.48
C GLU A 2 3.91 15.25 32.00
N ALA A 3 3.19 14.42 31.23
CA ALA A 3 3.49 14.21 29.80
C ALA A 3 2.21 14.21 28.93
N PRO A 4 1.57 15.38 28.72
CA PRO A 4 0.31 15.48 27.96
C PRO A 4 0.45 15.01 26.51
N MET A 5 1.63 15.12 25.89
CA MET A 5 1.86 14.65 24.52
C MET A 5 1.86 13.12 24.40
N LEU A 6 2.37 12.41 25.40
CA LEU A 6 2.31 10.94 25.42
C LEU A 6 0.86 10.47 25.63
N LEU A 7 0.11 11.13 26.50
CA LEU A 7 -1.32 10.84 26.65
C LEU A 7 -2.07 11.04 25.33
N ASN A 8 -1.79 12.14 24.61
CA ASN A 8 -2.40 12.39 23.30
C ASN A 8 -2.06 11.29 22.29
N ALA A 9 -0.80 10.84 22.24
CA ALA A 9 -0.40 9.74 21.37
C ALA A 9 -1.16 8.43 21.68
N CYS A 10 -1.39 8.12 22.95
CA CYS A 10 -2.14 6.92 23.38
C CYS A 10 -3.67 7.04 23.20
N CYS A 11 -4.21 8.24 22.95
CA CYS A 11 -5.65 8.49 22.83
C CYS A 11 -6.08 8.81 21.39
N SER A 12 -5.18 8.66 20.42
CA SER A 12 -5.49 8.79 18.99
C SER A 12 -6.52 7.75 18.56
N ALA A 13 -7.49 8.16 17.74
CA ALA A 13 -8.43 7.26 17.06
C ALA A 13 -7.89 6.79 15.69
N SER A 14 -6.58 6.85 15.46
CA SER A 14 -5.94 6.60 14.16
C SER A 14 -6.18 5.21 13.58
N SER A 15 -6.52 4.23 14.40
CA SER A 15 -6.93 2.89 13.93
C SER A 15 -8.19 2.89 13.06
N MET A 16 -8.92 4.02 12.97
CA MET A 16 -10.02 4.18 12.01
C MET A 16 -9.55 4.12 10.54
N TRP A 17 -8.29 4.46 10.27
CA TRP A 17 -7.70 4.37 8.93
C TRP A 17 -7.20 2.95 8.66
N THR A 18 -8.16 2.08 8.31
CA THR A 18 -7.94 0.63 8.14
C THR A 18 -7.16 0.27 6.88
N ALA A 19 -6.98 1.20 5.93
CA ALA A 19 -6.04 1.04 4.82
C ALA A 19 -4.61 0.74 5.31
N ASN A 20 -4.24 1.21 6.50
CA ASN A 20 -2.94 0.92 7.09
C ASN A 20 -2.95 -0.21 8.11
N ALA A 21 -4.09 -0.88 8.34
CA ALA A 21 -4.19 -1.89 9.38
C ALA A 21 -3.29 -3.10 9.08
N ALA A 22 -3.32 -3.56 7.83
CA ALA A 22 -2.57 -4.71 7.36
C ALA A 22 -2.38 -4.62 5.85
N THR A 23 -1.45 -5.41 5.34
CA THR A 23 -1.46 -5.83 3.94
C THR A 23 -2.27 -7.12 3.82
N VAL A 24 -3.00 -7.27 2.73
CA VAL A 24 -3.86 -8.43 2.46
C VAL A 24 -3.57 -8.99 1.07
N SER A 25 -3.28 -10.28 0.99
CA SER A 25 -3.09 -10.99 -0.29
C SER A 25 -4.18 -12.05 -0.48
N PRO A 26 -4.97 -11.98 -1.57
CA PRO A 26 -5.99 -12.98 -1.88
C PRO A 26 -5.42 -14.38 -2.09
N SER A 27 -6.23 -15.40 -1.79
CA SER A 27 -5.89 -16.82 -2.01
C SER A 27 -5.52 -17.16 -3.46
N ALA A 28 -5.97 -16.38 -4.43
CA ALA A 28 -5.63 -16.57 -5.83
C ALA A 28 -4.15 -16.26 -6.13
N ASP A 29 -3.46 -15.53 -5.26
CA ASP A 29 -2.08 -15.10 -5.46
C ASP A 29 -1.08 -15.82 -4.55
N THR A 30 -1.55 -16.48 -3.50
CA THR A 30 -0.71 -17.13 -2.50
C THR A 30 -0.50 -18.61 -2.84
N ARG A 31 0.72 -19.10 -2.61
CA ARG A 31 1.10 -20.49 -2.93
C ARG A 31 0.28 -21.56 -2.21
N ASP A 32 -0.22 -21.29 -1.01
CA ASP A 32 -1.01 -22.24 -0.21
C ASP A 32 -2.53 -22.09 -0.41
N GLY A 33 -2.97 -21.18 -1.29
CA GLY A 33 -4.37 -20.96 -1.60
C GLY A 33 -5.17 -20.33 -0.45
N LYS A 34 -4.51 -19.69 0.51
CA LYS A 34 -5.16 -18.98 1.62
C LYS A 34 -5.07 -17.48 1.48
N LEU A 35 -6.01 -16.75 2.05
CA LEU A 35 -5.90 -15.31 2.16
C LEU A 35 -4.97 -14.96 3.33
N HIS A 36 -3.92 -14.19 3.04
CA HIS A 36 -2.87 -13.84 4.00
C HIS A 36 -3.05 -12.42 4.54
N PHE A 37 -2.88 -12.25 5.85
CA PHE A 37 -2.86 -10.95 6.53
C PHE A 37 -1.54 -10.73 7.26
N THR A 38 -0.91 -9.59 7.04
CA THR A 38 0.21 -9.10 7.89
C THR A 38 -0.15 -7.72 8.42
N PRO A 39 -0.40 -7.56 9.74
CA PRO A 39 -0.60 -6.24 10.33
C PRO A 39 0.62 -5.35 10.07
N ALA A 40 0.39 -4.10 9.69
CA ALA A 40 1.47 -3.14 9.46
C ALA A 40 2.05 -2.69 10.80
N ASN A 41 3.36 -2.47 10.91
CA ASN A 41 3.98 -2.10 12.19
C ASN A 41 3.84 -0.60 12.52
N LEU A 42 3.62 0.26 11.52
CA LEU A 42 3.33 1.70 11.66
C LEU A 42 4.38 2.47 12.50
N VAL A 43 5.63 2.03 12.42
CA VAL A 43 6.73 2.45 13.32
C VAL A 43 7.11 3.92 13.17
N ASP A 44 6.79 4.56 12.04
CA ASP A 44 7.13 5.98 11.81
C ASP A 44 6.39 6.93 12.75
N LYS A 45 5.18 6.56 13.19
CA LYS A 45 4.32 7.41 14.04
C LYS A 45 3.99 6.71 15.34
N LEU A 46 4.50 7.23 16.46
CA LEU A 46 4.29 6.67 17.81
C LEU A 46 2.83 6.35 18.15
N HIS A 47 1.90 7.26 17.80
CA HIS A 47 0.48 7.06 18.10
C HIS A 47 -0.16 5.94 17.26
N ARG A 48 0.49 5.53 16.18
CA ARG A 48 0.10 4.42 15.32
C ARG A 48 0.86 3.13 15.58
N SER A 49 2.12 3.22 16.01
CA SER A 49 2.96 2.05 16.31
C SER A 49 2.43 1.20 17.49
N ILE A 50 1.42 1.67 18.21
CA ILE A 50 0.72 0.92 19.27
C ILE A 50 -0.52 0.14 18.78
N GLU A 51 -0.92 0.33 17.53
CA GLU A 51 -2.05 -0.35 16.87
C GLU A 51 -1.82 -1.86 16.58
N PRO A 52 -0.64 -2.32 16.10
CA PRO A 52 -0.50 -3.60 15.38
C PRO A 52 -0.92 -4.83 16.17
N LEU A 53 -0.57 -4.90 17.47
CA LEU A 53 -0.93 -6.03 18.34
C LEU A 53 -2.45 -6.18 18.53
N THR A 54 -3.18 -5.06 18.59
CA THR A 54 -4.64 -5.08 18.70
C THR A 54 -5.28 -5.35 17.35
N THR A 55 -4.76 -4.75 16.28
CA THR A 55 -5.18 -5.01 14.91
C THR A 55 -5.07 -6.49 14.54
N GLY A 56 -3.94 -7.15 14.85
CA GLY A 56 -3.77 -8.58 14.61
C GLY A 56 -4.82 -9.43 15.33
N ARG A 57 -5.13 -9.11 16.60
CA ARG A 57 -6.18 -9.80 17.36
C ARG A 57 -7.57 -9.59 16.74
N ILE A 58 -7.88 -8.39 16.26
CA ILE A 58 -9.15 -8.09 15.59
C ILE A 58 -9.25 -8.88 14.29
N LEU A 59 -8.20 -8.89 13.47
CA LEU A 59 -8.17 -9.64 12.21
C LEU A 59 -8.36 -11.14 12.45
N THR A 60 -7.64 -11.72 13.41
CA THR A 60 -7.79 -13.14 13.77
C THR A 60 -9.20 -13.45 14.28
N ALA A 61 -9.80 -12.56 15.08
CA ALA A 61 -11.17 -12.76 15.57
C ALA A 61 -12.21 -12.65 14.45
N THR A 62 -11.98 -11.78 13.46
CA THR A 62 -12.90 -11.50 12.35
C THR A 62 -12.81 -12.59 11.28
N PHE A 63 -11.60 -12.99 10.90
CA PHE A 63 -11.29 -13.99 9.88
C PHE A 63 -10.71 -15.24 10.54
N SER A 64 -11.53 -15.95 11.31
CA SER A 64 -11.07 -16.94 12.28
C SER A 64 -10.88 -18.36 11.75
N ASP A 65 -11.38 -18.68 10.55
CA ASP A 65 -11.27 -20.03 9.98
C ASP A 65 -9.87 -20.27 9.36
N PRO A 66 -9.02 -21.10 9.96
CA PRO A 66 -7.66 -21.34 9.48
C PRO A 66 -7.61 -22.15 8.18
N HIS A 67 -8.75 -22.67 7.70
CA HIS A 67 -8.83 -23.28 6.38
C HIS A 67 -8.67 -22.24 5.28
N TYR A 68 -9.23 -21.03 5.47
CA TYR A 68 -9.23 -19.96 4.48
C TYR A 68 -8.23 -18.85 4.76
N PHE A 69 -7.88 -18.61 6.03
CA PHE A 69 -7.12 -17.43 6.44
C PHE A 69 -5.81 -17.79 7.13
N HIS A 70 -4.75 -17.05 6.80
CA HIS A 70 -3.45 -17.11 7.47
C HIS A 70 -3.11 -15.74 8.06
N HIS A 71 -2.79 -15.70 9.35
CA HIS A 71 -2.46 -14.47 10.07
C HIS A 71 -0.99 -14.46 10.48
N HIS A 72 -0.24 -13.48 9.98
CA HIS A 72 1.15 -13.21 10.37
C HIS A 72 1.21 -12.21 11.51
N SER A 73 2.35 -12.19 12.21
CA SER A 73 2.69 -11.05 13.07
C SER A 73 3.18 -9.88 12.24
N HIS A 74 3.03 -8.66 12.75
CA HIS A 74 3.65 -7.49 12.12
C HIS A 74 5.18 -7.64 12.06
N LEU A 75 5.79 -6.94 11.12
CA LEU A 75 7.25 -6.88 10.99
C LEU A 75 7.91 -6.28 12.24
N PRO A 76 9.23 -6.52 12.46
CA PRO A 76 9.96 -5.94 13.58
C PRO A 76 9.77 -4.42 13.68
N GLU A 77 9.65 -3.90 14.90
CA GLU A 77 9.43 -2.49 15.18
C GLU A 77 10.72 -1.67 15.00
N HIS A 78 11.20 -1.57 13.76
CA HIS A 78 12.41 -0.84 13.40
C HIS A 78 12.21 -0.11 12.08
N ASN A 79 12.79 1.09 11.95
CA ASN A 79 12.61 1.94 10.76
C ASN A 79 13.11 1.28 9.46
N SER A 80 14.06 0.34 9.54
CA SER A 80 14.51 -0.45 8.38
C SER A 80 13.44 -1.42 7.85
N PHE A 81 12.38 -1.66 8.61
CA PHE A 81 11.22 -2.46 8.23
C PHE A 81 9.94 -1.61 8.35
N GLY A 82 10.01 -0.31 8.09
CA GLY A 82 8.84 0.56 8.12
C GLY A 82 7.76 0.08 7.15
N ASP A 83 6.58 -0.24 7.69
CA ASP A 83 5.43 -0.79 6.98
C ASP A 83 4.14 -0.06 7.36
N GLU A 84 3.44 0.45 6.36
CA GLU A 84 2.17 1.18 6.46
C GLU A 84 1.01 0.44 5.77
N GLY A 85 1.19 -0.84 5.43
CA GLY A 85 0.12 -1.74 5.02
C GLY A 85 -0.45 -1.46 3.63
N ALA A 86 -1.75 -1.77 3.45
CA ALA A 86 -2.43 -1.68 2.17
C ALA A 86 -2.50 -0.26 1.57
N ALA A 87 -2.29 0.82 2.33
CA ALA A 87 -2.17 2.17 1.78
C ALA A 87 -1.00 2.32 0.79
N ASN A 88 -0.04 1.39 0.81
CA ASN A 88 1.08 1.29 -0.12
C ASN A 88 1.03 0.03 -1.00
N GLN A 89 -0.12 -0.65 -1.05
CA GLN A 89 -0.33 -1.82 -1.88
C GLN A 89 -1.48 -1.56 -2.86
N THR A 90 -1.30 -2.02 -4.09
CA THR A 90 -2.36 -2.06 -5.10
C THR A 90 -2.35 -3.43 -5.73
N ARG A 91 -3.51 -4.01 -6.01
CA ARG A 91 -3.61 -5.27 -6.76
C ARG A 91 -4.27 -5.04 -8.11
N LEU A 92 -3.58 -5.43 -9.18
CA LEU A 92 -4.13 -5.45 -10.53
C LEU A 92 -4.45 -6.88 -10.96
N CYS A 93 -5.60 -7.10 -11.60
CA CYS A 93 -6.07 -8.42 -12.02
C CYS A 93 -7.12 -8.28 -13.13
N ASN A 94 -7.38 -9.37 -13.85
CA ASN A 94 -8.51 -9.41 -14.78
C ASN A 94 -9.85 -9.43 -14.01
N GLU A 95 -9.95 -10.36 -13.06
CA GLU A 95 -11.11 -10.51 -12.16
C GLU A 95 -10.61 -10.81 -10.74
N TYR A 96 -11.37 -10.42 -9.72
CA TYR A 96 -10.91 -10.51 -8.32
C TYR A 96 -10.60 -11.95 -7.87
N GLY A 97 -11.30 -12.95 -8.42
CA GLY A 97 -11.10 -14.36 -8.08
C GLY A 97 -9.93 -15.05 -8.79
N HIS A 98 -9.29 -14.36 -9.75
CA HIS A 98 -8.17 -14.90 -10.51
C HIS A 98 -6.86 -14.30 -10.03
N ALA A 99 -5.75 -15.01 -10.29
CA ALA A 99 -4.41 -14.52 -9.97
C ALA A 99 -4.16 -13.13 -10.57
N GLY A 100 -3.51 -12.27 -9.82
CA GLY A 100 -3.18 -10.91 -10.17
C GLY A 100 -1.71 -10.58 -9.93
N VAL A 101 -1.39 -9.32 -10.13
CA VAL A 101 -0.08 -8.74 -9.80
C VAL A 101 -0.26 -7.75 -8.66
N GLU A 102 0.47 -7.98 -7.58
CA GLU A 102 0.53 -7.08 -6.43
C GLU A 102 1.65 -6.05 -6.60
N LEU A 103 1.27 -4.78 -6.55
CA LEU A 103 2.16 -3.63 -6.62
C LEU A 103 2.45 -3.17 -5.21
N PHE A 104 3.71 -3.24 -4.81
CA PHE A 104 4.18 -2.74 -3.52
C PHE A 104 4.95 -1.44 -3.73
N VAL A 105 4.38 -0.34 -3.25
CA VAL A 105 4.97 0.99 -3.39
C VAL A 105 5.78 1.32 -2.15
N TYR A 106 7.00 1.83 -2.29
CA TYR A 106 7.86 2.19 -1.16
C TYR A 106 8.49 3.56 -1.35
N GLY A 107 8.88 4.22 -0.26
CA GLY A 107 9.49 5.56 -0.31
C GLY A 107 11.01 5.56 -0.18
N GLN A 108 11.59 4.51 0.42
CA GLN A 108 13.05 4.40 0.60
C GLN A 108 13.54 2.95 0.67
N GLU A 109 14.84 2.75 0.48
CA GLU A 109 15.56 1.50 0.74
C GLU A 109 16.38 1.66 2.03
N ALA A 110 16.18 0.76 2.99
CA ALA A 110 16.92 0.78 4.25
C ALA A 110 18.36 0.29 4.10
N THR A 111 18.62 -0.59 3.14
CA THR A 111 19.92 -1.23 2.90
C THR A 111 20.78 -0.54 1.84
N ASN A 112 20.20 0.38 1.08
CA ASN A 112 20.88 1.12 0.02
C ASN A 112 20.86 2.64 0.30
N PRO A 113 21.90 3.19 0.94
CA PRO A 113 21.94 4.60 1.30
C PRO A 113 22.02 5.56 0.10
N ASN A 114 22.36 5.05 -1.08
CA ASN A 114 22.46 5.83 -2.32
C ASN A 114 21.15 5.85 -3.12
N ALA A 115 20.15 5.06 -2.72
CA ALA A 115 18.83 5.12 -3.34
C ALA A 115 18.22 6.52 -3.17
N PRO A 116 17.50 7.05 -4.18
CA PRO A 116 16.73 8.27 -4.02
C PRO A 116 15.80 8.17 -2.81
N LYS A 117 15.60 9.27 -2.08
CA LYS A 117 14.68 9.33 -0.95
C LYS A 117 14.24 10.77 -0.69
N PRO A 118 13.06 10.99 -0.08
CA PRO A 118 12.61 12.33 0.27
C PRO A 118 13.57 13.03 1.24
N GLN A 119 13.62 14.35 1.17
CA GLN A 119 14.54 15.19 1.94
C GLN A 119 13.85 15.97 3.06
N LYS A 120 12.54 16.24 2.93
CA LYS A 120 11.76 17.06 3.84
C LYS A 120 10.83 16.23 4.73
N TYR A 121 10.11 15.27 4.16
CA TYR A 121 9.19 14.39 4.89
C TYR A 121 9.71 12.95 4.91
N PRO A 122 9.46 12.18 5.99
CA PRO A 122 9.96 10.81 6.07
C PRO A 122 9.24 9.89 5.08
N ALA A 123 10.00 9.03 4.42
CA ALA A 123 9.46 7.86 3.74
C ALA A 123 9.10 6.78 4.76
N ARG A 124 7.81 6.53 4.97
CA ARG A 124 7.35 5.60 6.01
C ARG A 124 7.47 4.13 5.62
N GLN A 125 7.27 3.84 4.33
CA GLN A 125 7.40 2.50 3.76
C GLN A 125 8.82 2.24 3.24
N THR A 126 9.37 1.10 3.62
CA THR A 126 10.66 0.60 3.12
C THR A 126 10.47 -0.51 2.08
N LEU A 127 11.39 -0.61 1.11
CA LEU A 127 11.42 -1.75 0.19
C LEU A 127 11.55 -3.07 0.95
N GLU A 128 12.39 -3.10 1.99
CA GLU A 128 12.65 -4.28 2.81
C GLU A 128 11.40 -4.79 3.50
N ALA A 129 10.57 -3.89 4.03
CA ALA A 129 9.26 -4.26 4.58
C ALA A 129 8.35 -4.86 3.52
N SER A 130 8.19 -4.17 2.38
CA SER A 130 7.35 -4.63 1.28
C SER A 130 7.75 -6.03 0.78
N MET A 131 9.05 -6.28 0.60
CA MET A 131 9.55 -7.60 0.21
C MET A 131 9.37 -8.65 1.32
N ALA A 132 9.46 -8.26 2.60
CA ALA A 132 9.21 -9.18 3.71
C ALA A 132 7.75 -9.61 3.77
N VAL A 133 6.81 -8.68 3.59
CA VAL A 133 5.37 -8.97 3.50
C VAL A 133 5.08 -9.89 2.32
N ALA A 134 5.61 -9.60 1.13
CA ALA A 134 5.42 -10.46 -0.04
C ALA A 134 5.88 -11.92 0.23
N ARG A 135 7.01 -12.11 0.92
CA ARG A 135 7.50 -13.43 1.34
C ARG A 135 6.59 -14.10 2.38
N LEU A 136 6.13 -13.38 3.40
CA LEU A 136 5.17 -13.90 4.38
C LEU A 136 3.86 -14.33 3.71
N HIS A 137 3.46 -13.60 2.68
CA HIS A 137 2.26 -13.85 1.90
C HIS A 137 2.43 -14.98 0.87
N GLN A 138 3.62 -15.57 0.76
CA GLN A 138 3.93 -16.63 -0.21
C GLN A 138 3.61 -16.23 -1.64
N LEU A 139 3.84 -14.95 -1.98
CA LEU A 139 3.68 -14.44 -3.32
C LEU A 139 4.88 -14.85 -4.18
N GLU A 140 4.59 -15.24 -5.42
CA GLU A 140 5.62 -15.54 -6.41
C GLU A 140 6.22 -14.23 -6.96
N GLU A 141 7.51 -14.26 -7.31
CA GLU A 141 8.22 -13.07 -7.82
C GLU A 141 7.57 -12.51 -9.10
N ASP A 142 7.04 -13.39 -9.95
CA ASP A 142 6.34 -13.03 -11.18
C ASP A 142 4.96 -12.38 -10.91
N ASN A 143 4.44 -12.45 -9.68
CA ASN A 143 3.18 -11.81 -9.27
C ASN A 143 3.40 -10.54 -8.43
N CYS A 144 4.64 -10.09 -8.26
CA CYS A 144 4.95 -8.88 -7.48
C CYS A 144 5.69 -7.83 -8.29
N VAL A 145 5.35 -6.56 -8.12
CA VAL A 145 6.13 -5.43 -8.65
C VAL A 145 6.43 -4.46 -7.51
N PHE A 146 7.70 -4.23 -7.24
CA PHE A 146 8.14 -3.23 -6.26
C PHE A 146 8.43 -1.91 -6.99
N ILE A 147 7.75 -0.84 -6.56
CA ILE A 147 7.76 0.47 -7.22
C ILE A 147 8.19 1.52 -6.20
N GLN A 148 9.23 2.30 -6.53
CA GLN A 148 9.57 3.43 -5.69
C GLN A 148 8.65 4.61 -6.00
N GLN A 149 8.00 5.15 -4.98
CA GLN A 149 7.27 6.42 -5.07
C GLN A 149 8.24 7.55 -5.36
N ASN A 150 7.82 8.54 -6.14
CA ASN A 150 8.66 9.70 -6.42
C ASN A 150 8.97 10.46 -5.10
N PRO A 151 10.24 10.58 -4.67
CA PRO A 151 10.59 11.27 -3.44
C PRO A 151 10.14 12.73 -3.42
N ASP A 152 10.07 13.38 -4.59
CA ASP A 152 9.63 14.77 -4.70
C ASP A 152 8.15 14.94 -4.35
N VAL A 153 7.29 13.95 -4.61
CA VAL A 153 5.87 14.04 -4.23
C VAL A 153 5.65 13.70 -2.75
N ILE A 154 6.50 12.84 -2.17
CA ILE A 154 6.50 12.61 -0.72
C ILE A 154 6.79 13.92 0.01
N ASP A 155 7.79 14.67 -0.45
CA ASP A 155 8.15 16.00 0.10
C ASP A 155 7.07 17.08 -0.09
N GLN A 156 6.08 16.80 -0.94
CA GLN A 156 4.89 17.63 -1.15
C GLN A 156 3.67 17.17 -0.34
N GLY A 157 3.79 16.13 0.48
CA GLY A 157 2.75 15.67 1.41
C GLY A 157 2.08 14.35 1.02
N VAL A 158 2.57 13.65 0.00
CA VAL A 158 2.10 12.31 -0.38
C VAL A 158 2.80 11.27 0.50
N PHE A 159 2.31 11.08 1.73
CA PHE A 159 2.95 10.19 2.70
C PHE A 159 2.63 8.69 2.51
N HIS A 160 1.66 8.36 1.66
CA HIS A 160 1.25 7.01 1.25
C HIS A 160 0.91 6.99 -0.25
N ASN A 161 0.96 5.82 -0.89
CA ASN A 161 0.62 5.66 -2.30
C ASN A 161 -0.84 6.02 -2.60
N ASP A 162 -1.76 5.65 -1.72
CA ASP A 162 -3.21 5.94 -1.82
C ASP A 162 -3.56 7.44 -1.78
N VAL A 163 -2.59 8.34 -1.65
CA VAL A 163 -2.75 9.79 -1.80
C VAL A 163 -2.43 10.25 -3.24
N ILE A 164 -1.82 9.40 -4.07
CA ILE A 164 -1.37 9.76 -5.44
C ILE A 164 -1.68 8.71 -6.52
N ALA A 165 -2.08 7.50 -6.14
CA ALA A 165 -2.51 6.45 -7.05
C ALA A 165 -3.47 5.46 -6.38
N VAL A 166 -4.41 4.93 -7.15
CA VAL A 166 -5.34 3.87 -6.74
C VAL A 166 -5.58 2.93 -7.93
N GLY A 167 -5.68 1.64 -7.67
CA GLY A 167 -5.98 0.64 -8.70
C GLY A 167 -7.19 -0.20 -8.37
N ASN A 168 -7.83 -0.72 -9.40
CA ASN A 168 -8.94 -1.65 -9.29
C ASN A 168 -9.00 -2.52 -10.54
N GLN A 169 -8.99 -3.84 -10.37
CA GLN A 169 -8.93 -4.82 -11.46
C GLN A 169 -7.82 -4.46 -12.46
N ASN A 170 -8.16 -4.16 -13.71
CA ASN A 170 -7.20 -3.87 -14.76
C ASN A 170 -6.94 -2.36 -14.96
N VAL A 171 -7.41 -1.52 -14.04
CA VAL A 171 -7.21 -0.06 -14.06
C VAL A 171 -6.21 0.37 -12.99
N LEU A 172 -5.24 1.20 -13.37
CA LEU A 172 -4.42 1.98 -12.46
C LEU A 172 -4.64 3.47 -12.74
N PHE A 173 -5.24 4.19 -11.79
CA PHE A 173 -5.44 5.63 -11.82
C PHE A 173 -4.38 6.32 -10.98
N TYR A 174 -3.52 7.12 -11.59
CA TYR A 174 -2.34 7.68 -10.92
C TYR A 174 -1.96 9.04 -11.48
N HIS A 175 -1.26 9.85 -10.68
CA HIS A 175 -0.67 11.10 -11.13
C HIS A 175 0.62 10.84 -11.93
N GLU A 176 0.92 11.61 -12.98
CA GLU A 176 2.12 11.41 -13.83
C GLU A 176 3.45 11.39 -13.05
N GLN A 177 3.48 12.10 -11.91
CA GLN A 177 4.64 12.18 -11.01
C GLN A 177 4.64 11.13 -9.88
N ALA A 178 3.70 10.18 -9.84
CA ALA A 178 3.51 9.28 -8.70
C ALA A 178 4.75 8.40 -8.40
N PHE A 179 5.41 7.92 -9.45
CA PHE A 179 6.44 6.88 -9.34
C PHE A 179 7.77 7.33 -9.95
N LEU A 180 8.88 6.77 -9.45
CA LEU A 180 10.14 6.78 -10.17
C LEU A 180 10.13 5.70 -11.26
N ASN A 181 10.77 6.00 -12.40
CA ASN A 181 10.88 5.08 -13.53
C ASN A 181 9.51 4.53 -14.00
N THR A 182 8.47 5.38 -14.00
CA THR A 182 7.07 5.01 -14.28
C THR A 182 6.92 4.11 -15.49
N GLN A 183 7.49 4.49 -16.64
CA GLN A 183 7.36 3.71 -17.87
C GLN A 183 7.94 2.28 -17.73
N HIS A 184 9.11 2.15 -17.11
CA HIS A 184 9.72 0.84 -16.88
C HIS A 184 8.83 -0.03 -15.98
N LYS A 185 8.19 0.56 -14.96
CA LYS A 185 7.30 -0.16 -14.06
C LYS A 185 5.96 -0.52 -14.70
N ILE A 186 5.42 0.34 -15.55
CA ILE A 186 4.27 0.03 -16.41
C ILE A 186 4.59 -1.15 -17.33
N ASP A 187 5.77 -1.15 -17.96
CA ASP A 187 6.17 -2.24 -18.84
C ASP A 187 6.40 -3.55 -18.07
N GLU A 188 6.93 -3.48 -16.85
CA GLU A 188 7.03 -4.64 -15.95
C GLU A 188 5.66 -5.22 -15.60
N ILE A 189 4.69 -4.37 -15.23
CA ILE A 189 3.31 -4.79 -14.92
C ILE A 189 2.68 -5.47 -16.13
N LYS A 190 2.79 -4.87 -17.32
CA LYS A 190 2.27 -5.44 -18.57
C LYS A 190 2.86 -6.79 -18.92
N ARG A 191 4.14 -7.04 -18.60
CA ARG A 191 4.77 -8.35 -18.81
C ARG A 191 4.29 -9.40 -17.82
N LYS A 192 3.96 -9.00 -16.58
CA LYS A 192 3.56 -9.90 -15.50
C LYS A 192 2.06 -10.22 -15.48
N LEU A 193 1.23 -9.34 -16.05
CA LEU A 193 -0.21 -9.56 -16.15
C LEU A 193 -0.66 -9.59 -17.61
N ASP A 194 -0.93 -10.79 -18.12
CA ASP A 194 -1.44 -11.03 -19.46
C ASP A 194 -2.95 -10.70 -19.55
N THR A 195 -3.27 -9.41 -19.43
CA THR A 195 -4.61 -8.86 -19.63
C THR A 195 -4.54 -7.46 -20.23
N GLU A 196 -5.65 -6.97 -20.75
CA GLU A 196 -5.76 -5.58 -21.17
C GLU A 196 -5.73 -4.67 -19.95
N LEU A 197 -4.69 -3.83 -19.86
CA LEU A 197 -4.46 -2.91 -18.75
C LEU A 197 -4.72 -1.46 -19.16
N TYR A 198 -5.42 -0.72 -18.31
CA TYR A 198 -5.74 0.69 -18.48
C TYR A 198 -4.99 1.53 -17.45
N PHE A 199 -3.98 2.26 -17.93
CA PHE A 199 -3.21 3.22 -17.15
C PHE A 199 -3.81 4.62 -17.37
N ILE A 200 -4.55 5.11 -16.37
CA ILE A 200 -5.19 6.43 -16.41
C ILE A 200 -4.27 7.42 -15.70
N GLU A 201 -3.42 8.08 -16.48
CA GLU A 201 -2.47 9.07 -16.00
C GLU A 201 -3.11 10.47 -15.91
N VAL A 202 -2.98 11.12 -14.76
CA VAL A 202 -3.39 12.52 -14.56
C VAL A 202 -2.17 13.42 -14.69
N PRO A 203 -2.12 14.29 -15.71
CA PRO A 203 -1.00 15.19 -15.89
C PRO A 203 -1.05 16.38 -14.92
N THR A 204 0.12 16.87 -14.51
CA THR A 204 0.27 18.03 -13.61
C THR A 204 -0.42 19.27 -14.18
N ALA A 205 -0.44 19.40 -15.51
CA ALA A 205 -1.10 20.50 -16.20
C ALA A 205 -2.62 20.51 -16.03
N LYS A 206 -3.23 19.40 -15.58
CA LYS A 206 -4.67 19.29 -15.27
C LYS A 206 -4.93 19.34 -13.77
N VAL A 207 -4.12 18.65 -12.97
CA VAL A 207 -4.22 18.63 -11.51
C VAL A 207 -2.82 18.74 -10.94
N ALA A 208 -2.50 19.85 -10.26
CA ALA A 208 -1.21 19.97 -9.59
C ALA A 208 -1.14 19.04 -8.36
N ILE A 209 0.06 18.62 -7.96
CA ILE A 209 0.27 17.77 -6.76
C ILE A 209 -0.41 18.35 -5.52
N ASN A 210 -0.26 19.66 -5.29
CA ASN A 210 -0.86 20.33 -4.15
C ASN A 210 -2.41 20.25 -4.16
N ASP A 211 -3.04 20.26 -5.34
CA ASP A 211 -4.49 20.13 -5.45
C ASP A 211 -4.92 18.67 -5.23
N ALA A 212 -4.15 17.70 -5.75
CA ALA A 212 -4.36 16.29 -5.48
C ALA A 212 -4.28 15.97 -3.97
N VAL A 213 -3.24 16.47 -3.28
CA VAL A 213 -3.05 16.28 -1.83
C VAL A 213 -4.16 16.96 -1.01
N LYS A 214 -4.63 18.15 -1.42
CA LYS A 214 -5.68 18.87 -0.69
C LYS A 214 -7.07 18.27 -0.89
N SER A 215 -7.35 17.77 -2.09
CA SER A 215 -8.66 17.21 -2.45
C SER A 215 -8.79 15.73 -2.14
N TYR A 216 -7.68 15.03 -1.90
CA TYR A 216 -7.65 13.58 -1.75
C TYR A 216 -8.16 12.85 -3.01
N LEU A 217 -7.95 13.43 -4.20
CA LEU A 217 -8.43 12.88 -5.49
C LEU A 217 -7.98 11.44 -5.76
N PHE A 218 -6.87 10.97 -5.20
CA PHE A 218 -6.44 9.57 -5.39
C PHE A 218 -6.76 8.68 -4.19
N ASN A 219 -7.23 9.26 -3.07
CA ASN A 219 -7.73 8.52 -1.92
C ASN A 219 -9.22 8.18 -2.06
N THR A 220 -9.64 7.95 -3.31
CA THR A 220 -10.99 7.49 -3.66
C THR A 220 -11.03 5.97 -3.61
N GLN A 221 -12.23 5.41 -3.54
CA GLN A 221 -12.43 4.03 -3.94
C GLN A 221 -12.85 3.95 -5.41
N ILE A 222 -12.18 3.08 -6.17
CA ILE A 222 -12.66 2.65 -7.48
C ILE A 222 -13.35 1.29 -7.28
N ILE A 223 -14.62 1.19 -7.61
CA ILE A 223 -15.41 -0.04 -7.47
C ILE A 223 -15.98 -0.48 -8.81
N THR A 224 -15.99 -1.79 -9.06
CA THR A 224 -16.66 -2.36 -10.23
C THR A 224 -18.12 -2.65 -9.90
N LEU A 225 -19.04 -2.08 -10.67
CA LEU A 225 -20.48 -2.29 -10.55
C LEU A 225 -20.88 -3.61 -11.21
N PRO A 226 -22.08 -4.16 -10.89
CA PRO A 226 -22.59 -5.35 -11.58
C PRO A 226 -22.74 -5.21 -13.11
N SER A 227 -22.78 -3.97 -13.64
CA SER A 227 -22.77 -3.70 -15.09
C SER A 227 -21.40 -3.90 -15.74
N GLY A 228 -20.33 -4.04 -14.95
CA GLY A 228 -18.93 -4.02 -15.41
C GLY A 228 -18.32 -2.62 -15.51
N GLU A 229 -19.11 -1.57 -15.33
CA GLU A 229 -18.61 -0.19 -15.24
C GLU A 229 -17.91 0.04 -13.90
N MET A 230 -16.97 0.99 -13.87
CA MET A 230 -16.34 1.42 -12.63
C MET A 230 -16.90 2.75 -12.14
N ALA A 231 -17.08 2.87 -10.82
CA ALA A 231 -17.46 4.11 -10.14
C ALA A 231 -16.34 4.61 -9.23
N ILE A 232 -16.18 5.93 -9.17
CA ILE A 232 -15.28 6.64 -8.24
C ILE A 232 -16.10 7.13 -7.05
N ILE A 233 -15.65 6.82 -5.83
CA ILE A 233 -16.21 7.32 -4.58
C ILE A 233 -15.22 8.32 -3.98
N ALA A 234 -15.54 9.61 -4.09
CA ALA A 234 -14.69 10.74 -3.70
C ALA A 234 -15.47 11.79 -2.92
#